data_AF-A0A5Q0BNE5-F1
#
_entry.id   AF-A0A5Q0BNE5-F1
#
_cell.length_a   1.000
_cell.length_b   1.000
_cell.length_c   1.000
_cell.angle_alpha   90.00
_cell.angle_beta   90.00
_cell.angle_gamma   90.00
#
_symmetry.space_group_name_H-M   'P 1'
#
loop_
_entity.id
_entity.type
_entity.pdbx_description
1 polymer ?
#
loop_
_entity_poly.entity_id
_entity_poly.type
_entity_poly.pdbx_seq_one_letter_code
_entity_poly.pdbx_strand_id
1 'polypeptide(L)'
;MVDLNTDLPDTEPQEILNGVPQPVVKGSSSRKSFAKLRRELSDEELSSPAVQRMLIDEIERLDSERIELASFRTKFHDSDKRAAILEERFKSKVSIEIIHVACITVGAGALGYAPSIWQTQPTAWMATIFGVVLIVAGLAAKAVKP
;
A
#
# COMPACT_ATOMS: atom_id res chain seq x y z
N MET A 1 -23.04 13.24 49.36
CA MET A 1 -21.71 12.66 49.70
C MET A 1 -21.75 11.22 49.24
N VAL A 2 -21.06 10.75 48.20
CA VAL A 2 -19.95 11.27 47.41
C VAL A 2 -20.10 10.63 46.01
N ASP A 3 -19.99 11.42 44.96
CA ASP A 3 -19.85 10.95 43.58
C ASP A 3 -18.52 10.19 43.44
N LEU A 4 -18.55 8.97 42.89
CA LEU A 4 -17.34 8.31 42.38
C LEU A 4 -17.47 8.10 40.88
N ASN A 5 -17.03 9.12 40.16
CA ASN A 5 -16.67 9.11 38.77
C ASN A 5 -15.38 8.27 38.59
N THR A 6 -15.41 7.25 37.73
CA THR A 6 -14.21 6.76 37.01
C THR A 6 -14.67 6.02 35.76
N ASP A 7 -14.85 6.77 34.68
CA ASP A 7 -14.67 6.30 33.31
C ASP A 7 -13.29 5.63 33.20
N LEU A 8 -13.28 4.30 33.11
CA LEU A 8 -12.10 3.56 32.68
C LEU A 8 -12.12 3.52 31.15
N PRO A 9 -11.08 4.00 30.44
CA PRO A 9 -10.99 3.79 29.00
C PRO A 9 -10.75 2.29 28.72
N ASP A 10 -11.50 1.74 27.77
CA ASP A 10 -11.34 0.39 27.26
C ASP A 10 -9.89 0.16 26.83
N THR A 11 -9.22 -0.78 27.51
CA THR A 11 -7.88 -1.21 27.16
C THR A 11 -7.99 -2.24 26.04
N GLU A 12 -7.59 -1.89 24.82
CA GLU A 12 -7.43 -2.87 23.73
C GLU A 12 -6.38 -3.92 24.13
N PRO A 13 -6.62 -5.23 23.91
CA PRO A 13 -5.60 -6.25 24.11
C PRO A 13 -4.43 -6.00 23.15
N GLN A 14 -3.24 -5.75 23.67
CA GLN A 14 -2.04 -5.73 22.85
C GLN A 14 -1.77 -7.14 22.30
N GLU A 15 -1.98 -7.33 20.99
CA GLU A 15 -1.37 -8.44 20.28
C GLU A 15 0.16 -8.33 20.41
N ILE A 16 0.75 -9.27 21.16
CA ILE A 16 2.19 -9.44 21.19
C ILE A 16 2.61 -10.06 19.86
N LEU A 17 2.80 -9.23 18.83
CA LEU A 17 3.43 -9.64 17.60
C LEU A 17 4.95 -9.71 17.81
N ASN A 18 5.41 -10.82 18.38
CA ASN A 18 6.83 -11.17 18.43
C ASN A 18 7.39 -11.29 17.01
N GLY A 19 8.36 -10.43 16.65
CA GLY A 19 9.40 -10.80 15.69
C GLY A 19 9.48 -10.09 14.33
N VAL A 20 8.86 -8.92 14.14
CA VAL A 20 9.21 -8.08 12.98
C VAL A 20 10.13 -6.94 13.45
N PRO A 21 11.40 -6.86 12.99
CA PRO A 21 12.24 -5.70 13.25
C PRO A 21 11.56 -4.48 12.65
N GLN A 22 11.01 -3.60 13.50
CA GLN A 22 10.60 -2.29 13.05
C GLN A 22 11.84 -1.59 12.49
N PRO A 23 11.81 -1.02 11.28
CA PRO A 23 12.88 -0.15 10.84
C PRO A 23 12.90 1.03 11.82
N VAL A 24 13.91 1.06 12.68
CA VAL A 24 14.23 2.24 13.47
C VAL A 24 14.53 3.33 12.45
N VAL A 25 13.51 4.12 12.12
CA VAL A 25 13.70 5.38 11.43
C VAL A 25 14.50 6.18 12.42
N LYS A 26 15.83 6.16 12.22
CA LYS A 26 16.79 6.95 12.96
C LYS A 26 16.38 8.39 12.68
N GLY A 27 15.51 8.91 13.54
CA GLY A 27 15.02 10.27 13.48
C GLY A 27 16.27 11.12 13.38
N SER A 28 16.45 11.72 12.20
CA SER A 28 17.43 12.77 12.02
C SER A 28 17.30 13.65 13.25
N SER A 29 18.39 13.76 14.00
CA SER A 29 18.55 14.65 15.13
C SER A 29 18.28 16.06 14.60
N SER A 30 17.00 16.41 14.52
CA SER A 30 16.52 17.68 14.06
C SER A 30 16.88 18.66 15.15
N ARG A 31 18.04 19.28 14.96
CA ARG A 31 18.29 20.66 15.38
C ARG A 31 18.19 20.93 16.88
N LYS A 32 18.83 20.12 17.73
CA LYS A 32 19.20 20.57 19.10
C LYS A 32 20.11 21.81 19.09
N SER A 33 20.74 22.12 17.97
CA SER A 33 21.51 23.36 17.74
C SER A 33 20.64 24.63 17.74
N PHE A 34 19.34 24.53 17.48
CA PHE A 34 18.42 25.68 17.49
C PHE A 34 17.60 25.79 18.79
N ALA A 35 17.67 24.80 19.69
CA ALA A 35 17.02 24.89 21.01
C ALA A 35 17.59 26.03 21.88
N LYS A 36 18.82 26.49 21.58
CA LYS A 36 19.44 27.69 22.18
C LYS A 36 19.25 28.98 21.36
N LEU A 37 18.74 28.92 20.11
CA LEU A 37 18.43 30.12 19.30
C LEU A 37 17.12 30.79 19.72
N ARG A 38 16.23 30.07 20.42
CA ARG A 38 15.08 30.66 21.13
C ARG A 38 15.50 31.38 22.42
N ARG A 39 16.78 31.73 22.55
CA ARG A 39 17.26 32.69 23.54
C ARG A 39 17.05 34.04 22.88
N GLU A 40 15.93 34.65 23.24
CA GLU A 40 15.41 35.96 22.81
C GLU A 40 16.54 36.88 22.32
N LEU A 41 16.56 37.18 21.01
CA LEU A 41 17.34 38.30 20.50
C LEU A 41 16.81 39.55 21.21
N SER A 42 17.68 40.28 21.89
CA SER A 42 17.29 41.59 22.43
C SER A 42 17.00 42.55 21.27
N ASP A 43 16.14 43.55 21.47
CA ASP A 43 15.79 44.54 20.43
C ASP A 43 17.03 45.24 19.84
N GLU A 44 18.09 45.38 20.64
CA GLU A 44 19.40 45.91 20.23
C GLU A 44 20.08 45.02 19.18
N GLU A 45 20.03 43.69 19.33
CA GLU A 45 20.61 42.72 18.38
C GLU A 45 19.74 42.56 17.13
N LEU A 46 18.42 42.72 17.24
CA LEU A 46 17.49 42.78 16.10
C LEU A 46 17.65 44.06 15.28
N SER A 47 18.07 45.16 15.90
CA SER A 47 18.37 46.41 15.19
C SER A 47 19.64 46.32 14.33
N SER A 48 20.48 45.30 14.57
CA SER A 48 21.71 45.09 13.82
C SER A 48 21.42 44.72 12.36
N PRO A 49 21.95 45.48 11.38
CA PRO A 49 21.72 45.20 9.96
C PRO A 49 22.28 43.86 9.49
N ALA A 50 23.26 43.29 10.21
CA ALA A 50 23.80 41.96 9.91
C ALA A 50 22.81 40.84 10.27
N VAL A 51 22.13 40.96 11.41
CA VAL A 51 21.11 39.98 11.86
C VAL A 51 19.87 40.06 10.98
N GLN A 52 19.45 41.27 10.58
CA GLN A 52 18.32 41.45 9.66
C GLN A 52 18.59 40.80 8.29
N ARG A 53 19.78 41.00 7.71
CA ARG A 53 20.16 40.35 6.44
C ARG A 53 20.21 38.83 6.56
N MET A 54 20.80 38.31 7.64
CA MET A 54 20.82 36.87 7.90
C MET A 54 19.41 36.28 8.00
N LEU A 55 18.48 36.95 8.69
CA LEU A 55 17.09 36.49 8.81
C LEU A 55 16.35 36.55 7.47
N ILE A 56 16.58 37.59 6.66
CA ILE A 56 16.01 37.71 5.32
C ILE A 56 16.53 36.60 4.41
N ASP A 57 17.83 36.36 4.39
CA ASP A 57 18.46 35.28 3.60
C ASP A 57 17.91 33.91 4.02
N GLU A 58 17.71 33.68 5.32
CA GLU A 58 17.14 32.44 5.83
C GLU A 58 15.66 32.29 5.48
N ILE A 59 14.88 33.38 5.50
CA ILE A 59 13.49 33.37 5.03
C ILE A 59 13.43 33.04 3.53
N GLU A 60 14.28 33.65 2.71
CA GLU A 60 14.33 33.39 1.26
C GLU A 60 14.74 31.94 0.97
N ARG A 61 15.72 31.42 1.72
CA ARG A 61 16.12 30.01 1.66
C ARG A 61 14.96 29.07 2.02
N LEU A 62 14.27 29.34 3.14
CA LEU A 62 13.13 28.53 3.58
C LEU A 62 11.95 28.61 2.62
N ASP A 63 11.68 29.76 2.02
CA ASP A 63 10.60 29.91 1.04
C ASP A 63 10.90 29.15 -0.25
N SER A 64 12.16 29.21 -0.71
CA SER A 64 12.65 28.41 -1.85
C SER A 64 12.51 26.91 -1.59
N GLU A 65 12.95 26.43 -0.43
CA GLU A 65 12.77 25.03 -0.02
C GLU A 65 11.29 24.66 0.08
N ARG A 66 10.46 25.55 0.63
CA ARG A 66 9.01 25.33 0.76
C ARG A 66 8.35 25.19 -0.60
N ILE A 67 8.72 26.01 -1.59
CA ILE A 67 8.22 25.94 -2.96
C ILE A 67 8.65 24.61 -3.61
N GLU A 68 9.91 24.23 -3.45
CA GLU A 68 10.43 22.96 -3.98
C GLU A 68 9.67 21.77 -3.38
N LEU A 69 9.56 21.69 -2.06
CA LEU A 69 8.84 20.63 -1.36
C LEU A 69 7.35 20.59 -1.71
N ALA A 70 6.71 21.76 -1.89
CA ALA A 70 5.32 21.83 -2.34
C ALA A 70 5.13 21.17 -3.72
N SER A 71 6.11 21.32 -4.62
CA SER A 71 6.06 20.68 -5.94
C SER A 71 6.14 19.16 -5.86
N PHE A 72 6.88 18.62 -4.89
CA PHE A 72 7.00 17.17 -4.67
C PHE A 72 5.74 16.57 -4.06
N ARG A 73 5.01 17.32 -3.23
CA ARG A 73 3.75 16.86 -2.62
C ARG A 73 2.73 16.44 -3.68
N THR A 74 2.50 17.28 -4.69
CA THR A 74 1.55 16.97 -5.76
C THR A 74 2.01 15.75 -6.56
N LYS A 75 3.29 15.70 -6.93
CA LYS A 75 3.87 14.56 -7.67
C LYS A 75 3.79 13.25 -6.89
N PHE A 76 3.99 13.30 -5.57
CA PHE A 76 3.85 12.15 -4.68
C PHE A 76 2.41 11.65 -4.69
N HIS A 77 1.42 12.51 -4.45
CA HIS A 77 0.00 12.10 -4.46
C HIS A 77 -0.47 11.59 -5.82
N ASP A 78 0.00 12.18 -6.92
CA ASP A 78 -0.32 11.70 -8.26
C ASP A 78 0.27 10.31 -8.52
N SER A 79 1.51 10.09 -8.09
CA SER A 79 2.20 8.81 -8.26
C SER A 79 1.60 7.73 -7.37
N ASP A 80 1.31 8.06 -6.11
CA ASP A 80 0.66 7.19 -5.13
C ASP A 80 -0.73 6.77 -5.62
N LYS A 81 -1.53 7.72 -6.13
CA LYS A 81 -2.83 7.43 -6.72
C LYS A 81 -2.72 6.52 -7.95
N ARG A 82 -1.74 6.75 -8.82
CA ARG A 82 -1.48 5.87 -9.98
C ARG A 82 -1.07 4.47 -9.55
N ALA A 83 -0.21 4.36 -8.53
CA ALA A 83 0.22 3.08 -7.98
C ALA A 83 -0.98 2.30 -7.43
N ALA A 84 -1.84 2.95 -6.63
CA ALA A 84 -3.06 2.33 -6.11
C ALA A 84 -4.01 1.85 -7.23
N ILE A 85 -4.21 2.66 -8.27
CA ILE A 85 -5.04 2.25 -9.43
C ILE A 85 -4.43 1.05 -10.16
N LEU A 86 -3.11 1.06 -10.38
CA LEU A 86 -2.40 -0.03 -11.06
C LEU A 86 -2.45 -1.31 -10.24
N GLU A 87 -2.25 -1.23 -8.92
CA GLU A 87 -2.33 -2.37 -8.02
C GLU A 87 -3.72 -3.01 -8.05
N GLU A 88 -4.77 -2.19 -8.02
CA GLU A 88 -6.15 -2.69 -8.07
C GLU A 88 -6.46 -3.37 -9.41
N ARG A 89 -6.01 -2.78 -10.52
CA ARG A 89 -6.13 -3.39 -11.85
C ARG A 89 -5.31 -4.67 -11.98
N PHE A 90 -4.18 -4.77 -11.28
CA PHE A 90 -3.34 -5.95 -11.28
C PHE A 90 -3.98 -7.10 -10.50
N LYS A 91 -4.57 -6.84 -9.33
CA LYS A 91 -5.31 -7.85 -8.55
C LYS A 91 -6.37 -8.55 -9.40
N SER A 92 -7.18 -7.79 -10.13
CA SER A 92 -8.20 -8.33 -11.03
C SER A 92 -7.61 -9.23 -12.13
N LYS A 93 -6.48 -8.82 -12.73
CA LYS A 93 -5.78 -9.64 -13.75
C LYS A 93 -5.24 -10.95 -13.17
N VAL A 94 -4.65 -10.91 -11.98
CA VAL A 94 -4.13 -12.11 -11.31
C VAL A 94 -5.26 -13.10 -11.01
N SER A 95 -6.43 -12.62 -10.56
CA SER A 95 -7.59 -13.49 -10.34
C SER A 95 -8.03 -14.19 -11.64
N ILE A 96 -8.09 -13.47 -12.76
CA ILE A 96 -8.45 -14.05 -14.07
C ILE A 96 -7.40 -15.09 -14.52
N GLU A 97 -6.10 -14.83 -14.30
CA GLU A 97 -5.05 -15.78 -14.63
C GLU A 97 -5.13 -17.06 -13.80
N ILE A 98 -5.38 -16.94 -12.49
CA ILE A 98 -5.56 -18.10 -11.61
C ILE A 98 -6.75 -18.95 -12.08
N ILE A 99 -7.89 -18.32 -12.39
CA ILE A 99 -9.09 -19.02 -12.89
C ILE A 99 -8.77 -19.71 -14.22
N HIS A 100 -8.11 -19.03 -15.15
CA HIS A 100 -7.73 -19.59 -16.44
C HIS A 100 -6.84 -20.84 -16.26
N VAL A 101 -5.76 -20.71 -15.49
CA VAL A 101 -4.82 -21.81 -15.24
C VAL A 101 -5.53 -22.98 -14.55
N ALA A 102 -6.30 -22.72 -13.49
CA ALA A 102 -7.04 -23.75 -12.78
C ALA A 102 -8.03 -24.50 -13.70
N CYS A 103 -8.82 -23.77 -14.48
CA CYS A 103 -9.80 -24.37 -15.39
C CYS A 103 -9.14 -25.20 -16.49
N ILE A 104 -8.08 -24.69 -17.12
CA ILE A 104 -7.38 -25.42 -18.19
C ILE A 104 -6.67 -26.66 -17.61
N THR A 105 -5.96 -26.55 -16.49
CA THR A 105 -5.25 -27.68 -15.89
C THR A 105 -6.21 -28.79 -15.45
N VAL A 106 -7.29 -28.43 -14.73
CA VAL A 106 -8.27 -29.42 -14.27
C VAL A 106 -9.06 -30.00 -15.45
N GLY A 107 -9.47 -29.16 -16.41
CA GLY A 107 -10.18 -29.60 -17.60
C GLY A 107 -9.34 -30.54 -18.47
N ALA A 108 -8.08 -30.20 -18.71
CA ALA A 108 -7.15 -31.07 -19.44
C ALA A 108 -6.88 -32.38 -18.69
N GLY A 109 -6.76 -32.34 -17.35
CA GLY A 109 -6.66 -33.53 -16.53
C GLY A 109 -7.88 -34.45 -16.64
N ALA A 110 -9.09 -33.88 -16.57
CA ALA A 110 -10.34 -34.62 -16.74
C ALA A 110 -10.46 -35.26 -18.14
N LEU A 111 -10.12 -34.52 -19.20
CA LEU A 111 -10.11 -35.03 -20.57
C LEU A 111 -9.03 -36.09 -20.80
N GLY A 112 -7.85 -35.93 -20.21
CA GLY A 112 -6.78 -36.92 -20.27
C GLY A 112 -7.12 -38.21 -19.50
N TYR A 113 -7.90 -38.10 -18.42
CA TYR A 113 -8.37 -39.25 -17.64
C TYR A 113 -9.55 -39.97 -18.31
N ALA A 114 -10.41 -39.26 -19.05
CA ALA A 114 -11.64 -39.81 -19.62
C ALA A 114 -11.48 -41.12 -20.43
N PRO A 115 -10.44 -41.31 -21.27
CA PRO A 115 -10.22 -42.58 -21.98
C PRO A 115 -10.02 -43.78 -21.05
N SER A 116 -9.43 -43.57 -19.86
CA SER A 116 -9.16 -44.66 -18.91
C SER A 116 -10.42 -45.26 -18.29
N ILE A 117 -11.52 -44.50 -18.25
CA ILE A 117 -12.80 -44.92 -17.68
C ILE A 117 -13.89 -45.12 -18.73
N TRP A 118 -13.56 -45.18 -20.02
CA TRP A 118 -14.52 -45.15 -21.13
C TRP A 118 -15.61 -46.23 -21.09
N GLN A 119 -15.31 -47.38 -20.49
CA GLN A 119 -16.26 -48.49 -20.34
C GLN A 119 -17.26 -48.28 -19.20
N THR A 120 -17.00 -47.32 -18.32
CA THR A 120 -17.86 -46.97 -17.19
C THR A 120 -18.79 -45.83 -17.62
N GLN A 121 -19.81 -46.15 -18.40
CA GLN A 121 -20.90 -45.21 -18.63
C GLN A 121 -21.92 -45.38 -17.50
N PRO A 122 -22.44 -44.32 -16.86
CA PRO A 122 -22.42 -42.91 -17.26
C PRO A 122 -21.36 -42.09 -16.48
N THR A 123 -20.11 -42.53 -16.26
CA THR A 123 -19.12 -41.66 -15.63
C THR A 123 -18.15 -41.05 -16.65
N ALA A 124 -17.80 -41.78 -17.70
CA ALA A 124 -16.92 -41.27 -18.76
C ALA A 124 -17.50 -40.07 -19.52
N TRP A 125 -18.74 -40.15 -20.02
CA TRP A 125 -19.41 -38.99 -20.65
C TRP A 125 -19.48 -37.74 -19.74
N MET A 126 -19.76 -37.90 -18.43
CA MET A 126 -19.78 -36.78 -17.48
C MET A 126 -18.39 -36.17 -17.32
N ALA A 127 -17.35 -36.99 -17.16
CA ALA A 127 -15.97 -36.52 -17.06
C ALA A 127 -15.52 -35.76 -18.32
N THR A 128 -15.90 -36.23 -19.51
CA THR A 128 -15.62 -35.55 -20.77
C THR A 128 -16.35 -34.21 -20.86
N ILE A 129 -17.66 -34.18 -20.58
CA ILE A 129 -18.46 -32.95 -20.63
C ILE A 129 -17.91 -31.92 -19.63
N PHE A 130 -17.62 -32.36 -18.41
CA PHE A 130 -17.02 -31.51 -17.37
C PHE A 130 -15.67 -30.92 -17.82
N GLY A 131 -14.80 -31.76 -18.39
CA GLY A 131 -13.52 -31.33 -18.93
C GLY A 131 -13.66 -30.29 -20.04
N VAL A 132 -14.57 -30.50 -20.99
CA VAL A 132 -14.86 -29.54 -22.07
C VAL A 132 -15.38 -28.21 -21.52
N VAL A 133 -16.33 -28.26 -20.58
CA VAL A 133 -16.90 -27.05 -19.96
C VAL A 133 -15.81 -26.24 -19.26
N LEU A 134 -14.93 -26.88 -18.49
CA LEU A 134 -13.82 -26.19 -17.84
C LEU A 134 -12.85 -25.57 -18.84
N ILE A 135 -12.51 -26.28 -19.92
CA ILE A 135 -11.62 -25.73 -20.97
C ILE A 135 -12.25 -24.47 -21.59
N VAL A 136 -13.53 -24.54 -21.95
CA VAL A 136 -14.26 -23.41 -22.54
C VAL A 136 -14.37 -22.24 -21.56
N ALA A 137 -14.70 -22.50 -20.29
CA ALA A 137 -14.77 -21.48 -19.25
C ALA A 137 -13.40 -20.81 -19.02
N GLY A 138 -12.32 -21.59 -18.99
CA GLY A 138 -10.96 -21.06 -18.88
C GLY A 138 -10.58 -20.17 -20.06
N LEU A 139 -10.89 -20.58 -21.30
CA LEU A 139 -10.69 -19.76 -22.50
C LEU A 139 -11.52 -18.47 -22.46
N ALA A 140 -12.79 -18.57 -22.06
CA ALA A 140 -13.67 -17.42 -21.92
C ALA A 140 -13.16 -16.43 -20.86
N ALA A 141 -12.70 -16.92 -19.70
CA ALA A 141 -12.14 -16.09 -18.64
C ALA A 141 -10.96 -15.23 -19.14
N LYS A 142 -10.10 -15.78 -20.01
CA LYS A 142 -8.97 -15.03 -20.60
C LYS A 142 -9.42 -14.04 -21.68
N ALA A 143 -10.53 -14.31 -22.37
CA ALA A 143 -11.05 -13.46 -23.45
C ALA A 143 -11.83 -12.23 -22.92
N VAL A 144 -12.27 -12.25 -21.67
CA VAL A 144 -12.92 -11.09 -21.03
C VAL A 144 -11.89 -9.98 -20.83
N LYS A 145 -12.12 -8.83 -21.47
CA LYS A 145 -11.34 -7.61 -21.23
C LYS A 145 -11.72 -7.04 -19.85
N PRO A 146 -10.74 -6.74 -18.97
CA PRO A 146 -10.98 -6.05 -17.69
C PRO A 146 -11.25 -4.54 -17.87
#